data_AF-A0A0Q4BDY5-F1
#
_entry.id   AF-A0A0Q4BDY5-F1
#
_cell.length_a   1.000
_cell.length_b   1.000
_cell.length_c   1.000
_cell.angle_alpha   90.00
_cell.angle_beta   90.00
_cell.angle_gamma   90.00
#
_symmetry.space_group_name_H-M   'P 1'
#
loop_
_entity.id
_entity.type
_entity.pdbx_description
1 polymer ?
#
loop_
_entity_poly.entity_id
_entity_poly.type
_entity_poly.pdbx_seq_one_letter_code
_entity_poly.pdbx_strand_id
1 'polypeptide(L)'
;MVALVALLMVSAGAWVVFMGGKADPSSEFMTEFEELTSKEMYAHSSWGLMVFDPESNATLFDIRSGEMFVPGSTTKLFTSAAIMMAMGADHRFTTPVYAASMDDSGAVDGPLVLVASGDPNMGGRAMEGGGDKLHRRGP
;
A
#
# COMPACT_ATOMS: atom_id res chain seq x y z
N MET A 1 -48.06 65.41 21.31
CA MET A 1 -47.93 65.58 22.77
C MET A 1 -46.79 64.69 23.24
N VAL A 2 -45.60 65.30 23.44
CA VAL A 2 -44.46 64.89 24.30
C VAL A 2 -43.81 63.50 24.05
N ALA A 3 -42.50 63.30 23.85
CA ALA A 3 -41.34 64.17 23.71
C ALA A 3 -40.18 63.42 23.01
N LEU A 4 -39.29 64.23 22.45
CA LEU A 4 -38.03 63.97 21.77
C LEU A 4 -36.87 63.85 22.81
N VAL A 5 -35.74 63.25 22.39
CA VAL A 5 -34.32 63.68 22.65
C VAL A 5 -33.36 62.63 23.26
N ALA A 6 -32.42 62.23 22.39
CA ALA A 6 -30.95 62.02 22.52
C ALA A 6 -30.38 61.03 23.58
N LEU A 7 -29.23 60.38 23.39
CA LEU A 7 -27.97 60.85 22.80
C LEU A 7 -27.02 59.66 22.52
N LEU A 8 -26.20 59.82 21.47
CA LEU A 8 -25.06 58.99 21.03
C LEU A 8 -24.01 58.69 22.13
N MET A 9 -23.37 57.51 22.04
CA MET A 9 -21.91 57.39 22.22
C MET A 9 -21.30 56.34 21.27
N VAL A 10 -20.24 56.79 20.60
CA VAL A 10 -19.33 56.06 19.71
C VAL A 10 -18.31 55.29 20.55
N SER A 11 -18.07 54.03 20.24
CA SER A 11 -16.71 53.46 20.30
C SER A 11 -16.59 52.28 19.35
N ALA A 12 -15.49 52.28 18.61
CA ALA A 12 -15.10 51.27 17.65
C ALA A 12 -14.89 49.91 18.34
N GLY A 13 -15.94 49.10 18.40
CA GLY A 13 -15.83 47.67 18.57
C GLY A 13 -15.95 47.03 17.21
N ALA A 14 -14.84 46.91 16.48
CA ALA A 14 -14.75 45.88 15.46
C ALA A 14 -14.96 44.56 16.22
N TRP A 15 -16.19 44.04 16.19
CA TRP A 15 -16.44 42.66 16.51
C TRP A 15 -15.70 41.87 15.44
N VAL A 16 -14.41 41.61 15.69
CA VAL A 16 -13.74 40.45 15.13
C VAL A 16 -14.49 39.29 15.73
N VAL A 17 -15.59 38.93 15.06
CA VAL A 17 -16.16 37.60 15.17
C VAL A 17 -15.00 36.72 14.75
N PHE A 18 -14.31 36.14 15.73
CA PHE A 18 -13.57 34.92 15.51
C PHE A 18 -14.61 33.91 15.04
N MET A 19 -14.84 33.89 13.72
CA MET A 19 -15.39 32.74 13.03
C MET A 19 -14.36 31.64 13.26
N GLY A 20 -14.44 30.99 14.42
CA GLY A 20 -13.87 29.69 14.67
C GLY A 20 -14.62 28.68 13.82
N GLY A 21 -14.51 28.81 12.49
CA GLY A 21 -14.76 27.70 11.61
C GLY A 21 -13.69 26.68 11.95
N LYS A 22 -14.08 25.60 12.64
CA LYS A 22 -13.31 24.37 12.48
C LYS A 22 -13.36 24.10 10.99
N ALA A 23 -12.23 24.23 10.31
CA ALA A 23 -12.15 23.83 8.91
C ALA A 23 -12.73 22.41 8.84
N ASP A 24 -13.55 22.16 7.83
CA ASP A 24 -13.92 20.79 7.52
C ASP A 24 -12.59 20.03 7.30
N PRO A 25 -12.32 18.91 8.00
CA PRO A 25 -11.08 18.17 7.84
C PRO A 25 -10.77 17.85 6.37
N SER A 26 -11.81 17.72 5.54
CA SER A 26 -11.65 17.57 4.09
C SER A 26 -11.12 18.84 3.40
N SER A 27 -11.59 20.02 3.81
CA SER A 27 -11.13 21.29 3.26
C SER A 27 -9.69 21.65 3.67
N GLU A 28 -9.30 21.33 4.91
CA GLU A 28 -7.93 21.53 5.37
C GLU A 28 -6.95 20.61 4.62
N PHE A 29 -7.29 19.32 4.51
CA PHE A 29 -6.50 18.36 3.74
C PHE A 29 -6.33 18.78 2.28
N MET A 30 -7.41 19.20 1.61
CA MET A 30 -7.32 19.63 0.21
C MET A 30 -6.43 20.87 0.05
N THR A 31 -6.50 21.81 1.00
CA THR A 31 -5.62 22.99 1.00
C THR A 31 -4.14 22.58 1.13
N GLU A 32 -3.82 21.68 2.07
CA GLU A 32 -2.45 21.20 2.25
C GLU A 32 -1.96 20.36 1.06
N PHE A 33 -2.84 19.54 0.46
CA PHE A 33 -2.55 18.77 -0.74
C PHE A 33 -2.22 19.69 -1.93
N GLU A 34 -3.04 20.72 -2.16
CA GLU A 34 -2.80 21.71 -3.21
C GLU A 34 -1.50 22.50 -2.98
N GLU A 35 -1.24 22.93 -1.75
CA GLU A 35 0.02 23.60 -1.39
C GLU A 35 1.24 22.70 -1.62
N LEU A 36 1.15 21.42 -1.24
CA LEU A 36 2.24 20.47 -1.42
C LEU A 36 2.50 20.16 -2.90
N THR A 37 1.44 19.90 -3.67
CA THR A 37 1.53 19.44 -5.06
C THR A 37 1.81 20.57 -6.05
N SER A 38 1.58 21.83 -5.67
CA SER A 38 1.87 23.01 -6.49
C SER A 38 3.31 23.54 -6.40
N LYS A 39 4.17 22.96 -5.54
CA LYS A 39 5.57 23.36 -5.40
C LYS A 39 6.31 23.22 -6.73
N GLU A 40 7.24 24.15 -7.02
CA GLU A 40 8.03 24.19 -8.27
C GLU A 40 8.70 22.85 -8.61
N MET A 41 9.18 22.11 -7.60
CA MET A 41 9.79 20.79 -7.78
C MET A 41 8.85 19.74 -8.41
N TYR A 42 7.53 19.99 -8.40
CA TYR A 42 6.49 19.11 -8.96
C TYR A 42 5.81 19.70 -10.20
N ALA A 43 6.34 20.78 -10.80
CA ALA A 43 5.72 21.48 -11.95
C ALA A 43 5.37 20.58 -13.16
N HIS A 44 6.01 19.42 -13.29
CA HIS A 44 5.76 18.44 -14.35
C HIS A 44 5.26 17.08 -13.82
N SER A 45 4.80 17.03 -12.58
CA SER A 45 4.23 15.84 -11.97
C SER A 45 2.72 15.77 -12.20
N SER A 46 2.19 14.56 -12.30
CA SER A 46 0.75 14.32 -12.21
C SER A 46 0.46 13.59 -10.92
N TRP A 47 -0.60 14.02 -10.23
CA TRP A 47 -1.04 13.44 -8.97
C TRP A 47 -2.44 12.86 -9.14
N GLY A 48 -2.65 11.67 -8.58
CA GLY A 48 -3.95 11.04 -8.42
C GLY A 48 -4.09 10.54 -7.00
N LEU A 49 -5.27 10.71 -6.41
CA LEU A 49 -5.56 10.30 -5.04
C LEU A 49 -7.02 9.84 -4.96
N MET A 50 -7.26 8.68 -4.37
CA MET A 50 -8.59 8.27 -3.97
C MET A 50 -8.51 7.74 -2.54
N VAL A 51 -9.37 8.27 -1.68
CA VAL A 51 -9.50 7.83 -0.30
C VAL A 51 -10.97 7.49 -0.07
N PHE A 52 -11.23 6.34 0.51
CA PHE A 52 -12.57 5.89 0.84
C PHE A 52 -12.56 5.21 2.20
N ASP A 53 -13.70 5.25 2.87
CA ASP A 53 -13.95 4.47 4.07
C ASP A 53 -14.30 3.02 3.67
N PRO A 54 -13.51 2.01 4.08
CA PRO A 54 -13.79 0.61 3.72
C PRO A 54 -15.06 0.04 4.38
N GLU A 55 -15.55 0.62 5.50
CA GLU A 55 -16.77 0.14 6.16
C GLU A 55 -18.02 0.62 5.44
N SER A 56 -18.11 1.92 5.16
CA SER A 56 -19.27 2.52 4.48
C SER A 56 -19.17 2.54 2.95
N ASN A 57 -17.99 2.27 2.40
CA ASN A 57 -17.63 2.44 1.00
C ASN A 57 -17.81 3.90 0.49
N ALA A 58 -17.85 4.88 1.40
CA ALA A 58 -17.96 6.29 1.05
C ALA A 58 -16.61 6.84 0.58
N THR A 59 -16.58 7.44 -0.61
CA THR A 59 -15.41 8.18 -1.09
C THR A 59 -15.28 9.49 -0.31
N LEU A 60 -14.15 9.65 0.37
CA LEU A 60 -13.80 10.84 1.15
C LEU A 60 -13.08 11.87 0.28
N PHE A 61 -12.19 11.41 -0.60
CA PHE A 61 -11.46 12.23 -1.56
C PHE A 61 -11.32 11.51 -2.89
N ASP A 62 -11.48 12.24 -3.98
CA ASP A 62 -11.20 11.76 -5.34
C ASP A 62 -10.53 12.88 -6.15
N ILE A 63 -9.30 12.62 -6.57
CA ILE A 63 -8.48 13.47 -7.40
C ILE A 63 -7.99 12.60 -8.55
N ARG A 64 -8.57 12.79 -9.74
CA ARG A 64 -8.15 12.13 -10.99
C ARG A 64 -8.07 10.59 -10.89
N SER A 65 -8.92 9.95 -10.07
CA SER A 65 -8.89 8.49 -9.88
C SER A 65 -9.16 7.69 -11.17
N GLY A 66 -9.90 8.28 -12.12
CA GLY A 66 -10.19 7.70 -13.42
C GLY A 66 -9.08 7.81 -14.47
N GLU A 67 -7.96 8.45 -14.14
CA GLU A 67 -6.83 8.58 -15.07
C GLU A 67 -5.81 7.45 -14.91
N MET A 68 -5.05 7.19 -15.98
CA MET A 68 -4.02 6.16 -15.99
C MET A 68 -2.68 6.73 -15.49
N PHE A 69 -2.10 6.08 -14.48
CA PHE A 69 -0.77 6.39 -13.95
C PHE A 69 0.18 5.21 -14.13
N VAL A 70 1.49 5.47 -14.03
CA VAL A 70 2.50 4.41 -13.92
C VAL A 70 2.60 4.00 -12.44
N PRO A 71 2.08 2.84 -12.03
CA PRO A 71 2.03 2.44 -10.61
C PRO A 71 3.41 2.14 -10.00
N GLY A 72 4.42 1.88 -10.83
CA GLY A 72 5.73 1.43 -10.34
C GLY A 72 5.59 0.16 -9.50
N SER A 73 6.19 0.15 -8.31
CA SER A 73 6.13 -1.04 -7.44
C SER A 73 4.76 -1.30 -6.81
N THR A 74 3.78 -0.37 -6.84
CA THR A 74 2.43 -0.66 -6.34
C THR A 74 1.70 -1.70 -7.20
N THR A 75 2.17 -1.94 -8.44
CA THR A 75 1.79 -3.09 -9.28
C THR A 75 1.84 -4.41 -8.52
N LYS A 76 2.78 -4.55 -7.58
CA LYS A 76 2.95 -5.77 -6.79
C LYS A 76 1.71 -6.13 -5.99
N LEU A 77 0.86 -5.17 -5.62
CA LEU A 77 -0.41 -5.45 -4.93
C LEU A 77 -1.29 -6.38 -5.77
N PHE A 78 -1.41 -6.12 -7.08
CA PHE A 78 -2.19 -6.94 -8.00
C PHE A 78 -1.59 -8.32 -8.20
N THR A 79 -0.28 -8.40 -8.44
CA THR A 79 0.41 -9.69 -8.63
C THR A 79 0.33 -10.57 -7.37
N SER A 80 0.58 -9.98 -6.20
CA SER A 80 0.50 -10.70 -4.92
C SER A 80 -0.93 -11.15 -4.61
N ALA A 81 -1.93 -10.31 -4.84
CA ALA A 81 -3.33 -10.68 -4.68
C ALA A 81 -3.72 -11.82 -5.63
N ALA A 82 -3.30 -11.75 -6.91
CA ALA A 82 -3.57 -12.80 -7.89
C ALA A 82 -2.95 -14.14 -7.48
N ILE A 83 -1.70 -14.15 -7.03
CA ILE A 83 -1.02 -15.36 -6.54
C ILE A 83 -1.72 -15.90 -5.28
N MET A 84 -2.06 -15.03 -4.34
CA MET A 84 -2.74 -15.43 -3.10
C MET A 84 -4.13 -16.03 -3.38
N MET A 85 -4.89 -15.47 -4.33
CA MET A 85 -6.17 -16.04 -4.77
C MET A 85 -6.00 -17.37 -5.50
N ALA A 86 -4.97 -17.50 -6.33
CA ALA A 86 -4.75 -18.71 -7.14
C ALA A 86 -4.19 -19.88 -6.32
N MET A 87 -3.32 -19.61 -5.34
CA MET A 87 -2.54 -20.64 -4.63
C MET A 87 -2.97 -20.82 -3.17
N GLY A 88 -3.62 -19.82 -2.58
CA GLY A 88 -3.92 -19.75 -1.15
C GLY A 88 -2.74 -19.28 -0.31
N ALA A 89 -3.03 -18.78 0.90
CA ALA A 89 -2.01 -18.29 1.84
C ALA A 89 -1.08 -19.39 2.36
N ASP A 90 -1.55 -20.64 2.37
CA ASP A 90 -0.81 -21.79 2.86
C ASP A 90 0.03 -22.50 1.79
N HIS A 91 0.07 -21.97 0.56
CA HIS A 91 0.87 -22.58 -0.50
C HIS A 91 2.34 -22.71 -0.12
N ARG A 92 2.97 -23.82 -0.50
CA ARG A 92 4.40 -24.06 -0.34
C ARG A 92 4.98 -24.57 -1.65
N PHE A 93 5.99 -23.86 -2.17
CA PHE A 93 6.80 -24.37 -3.26
C PHE A 93 7.62 -25.56 -2.76
N THR A 94 7.70 -26.61 -3.58
CA THR A 94 8.53 -27.79 -3.31
C THR A 94 9.54 -27.92 -4.43
N THR A 95 10.83 -27.89 -4.11
CA THR A 95 11.92 -28.04 -5.09
C THR A 95 12.57 -29.42 -4.88
N PRO A 96 12.10 -30.49 -5.54
CA PRO A 96 12.59 -31.83 -5.26
C PRO A 96 13.94 -32.11 -5.91
N VAL A 97 14.70 -33.01 -5.27
CA VAL A 97 15.91 -33.63 -5.81
C VAL A 97 15.64 -35.12 -5.98
N TYR A 98 15.87 -35.64 -7.19
CA TYR A 98 15.71 -37.05 -7.53
C TYR A 98 17.06 -37.72 -7.74
N ALA A 99 17.16 -39.00 -7.36
CA ALA A 99 18.29 -39.85 -7.72
C ALA A 99 17.85 -40.83 -8.82
N ALA A 100 18.71 -41.06 -9.82
CA ALA A 100 18.43 -42.07 -10.84
C ALA A 100 18.49 -43.51 -10.27
N SER A 101 19.35 -43.74 -9.28
CA SER A 101 19.51 -45.00 -8.56
C SER A 101 19.98 -44.70 -7.12
N MET A 102 19.57 -45.56 -6.18
CA MET A 102 19.96 -45.50 -4.78
C MET A 102 20.03 -46.93 -4.24
N ASP A 103 21.08 -47.26 -3.50
CA ASP A 103 21.21 -48.59 -2.88
C ASP A 103 20.40 -48.71 -1.58
N ASP A 104 20.36 -49.92 -1.01
CA ASP A 104 19.61 -50.20 0.23
C ASP A 104 20.14 -49.43 1.46
N SER A 105 21.38 -48.93 1.40
CA SER A 105 21.97 -48.08 2.44
C SER A 105 21.60 -46.60 2.30
N GLY A 106 20.98 -46.23 1.17
CA GLY A 106 20.65 -44.85 0.83
C GLY A 106 21.78 -44.12 0.09
N ALA A 107 22.84 -44.81 -0.31
CA ALA A 107 23.90 -44.22 -1.11
C ALA A 107 23.46 -44.08 -2.57
N VAL A 108 23.73 -42.92 -3.15
CA VAL A 108 23.46 -42.62 -4.56
C VAL A 108 24.75 -42.77 -5.33
N ASP A 109 24.81 -43.77 -6.19
CA ASP A 109 25.86 -43.92 -7.20
C ASP A 109 25.24 -43.59 -8.57
N GLY A 110 25.41 -42.36 -9.01
CA GLY A 110 24.81 -41.83 -10.23
C GLY A 110 24.34 -40.39 -10.13
N PRO A 111 23.65 -39.88 -11.18
CA PRO A 111 23.23 -38.49 -11.24
C PRO A 111 22.10 -38.18 -10.24
N LEU A 112 22.19 -36.98 -9.66
CA LEU A 112 21.10 -36.31 -8.96
C LEU A 112 20.49 -35.24 -9.86
N VAL A 113 19.17 -35.14 -9.86
CA VAL A 113 18.40 -34.18 -10.66
C VAL A 113 17.63 -33.26 -9.72
N LEU A 114 18.02 -31.99 -9.71
CA LEU A 114 17.29 -30.91 -9.04
C LEU A 114 16.22 -30.36 -9.99
N VAL A 115 14.95 -30.43 -9.59
CA VAL A 115 13.85 -29.91 -10.40
C VAL A 115 13.44 -28.53 -9.88
N ALA A 116 13.80 -27.50 -10.65
CA ALA A 116 13.39 -26.13 -10.35
C ALA A 116 11.87 -25.98 -10.51
N SER A 117 11.17 -25.63 -9.43
CA SER A 117 9.70 -25.53 -9.38
C SER A 117 9.19 -24.10 -9.20
N GLY A 118 10.09 -23.11 -9.19
CA GLY A 118 9.74 -21.69 -9.06
C GLY A 118 9.74 -21.17 -7.62
N ASP A 119 10.35 -21.86 -6.67
CA ASP A 119 10.53 -21.35 -5.29
C ASP A 119 11.33 -20.02 -5.28
N PRO A 120 10.70 -18.87 -4.95
CA PRO A 120 11.38 -17.58 -4.95
C PRO A 120 12.40 -17.42 -3.81
N ASN A 121 12.41 -18.35 -2.85
CA ASN A 121 13.33 -18.36 -1.71
C ASN A 121 14.54 -19.30 -1.90
N MET A 122 14.71 -19.90 -3.08
CA MET A 122 15.76 -20.88 -3.41
C MET A 122 17.22 -20.32 -3.41
N GLY A 123 17.48 -19.15 -2.81
CA GLY A 123 18.77 -18.46 -2.87
C GLY A 123 19.58 -18.45 -1.58
N GLY A 124 19.17 -19.19 -0.53
CA GLY A 124 19.89 -19.26 0.75
C GLY A 124 19.91 -17.95 1.58
N ARG A 125 19.36 -16.85 1.06
CA ARG A 125 19.31 -15.52 1.68
C ARG A 125 18.61 -15.47 3.04
N ALA A 126 17.77 -16.46 3.33
CA ALA A 126 17.00 -16.56 4.56
C ALA A 126 17.69 -17.43 5.65
N MET A 127 18.87 -18.01 5.38
CA MET A 127 19.51 -18.98 6.28
C MET A 127 20.78 -18.40 6.93
N GLU A 128 20.91 -18.50 8.25
CA GLU A 128 22.22 -18.52 8.90
C GLU A 128 22.81 -19.93 8.69
N GLY A 129 23.77 -20.09 7.76
CA GLY A 129 24.44 -21.38 7.50
C GLY A 129 23.97 -22.18 6.28
N GLY A 130 23.02 -21.69 5.48
CA GLY A 130 22.93 -22.02 4.04
C GLY A 130 22.48 -23.43 3.61
N GLY A 131 21.54 -24.10 4.30
CA GLY A 131 21.01 -25.39 3.81
C GLY A 131 19.56 -25.65 4.18
N ASP A 132 18.72 -25.93 3.17
CA ASP A 132 17.41 -26.55 3.36
C ASP A 132 17.60 -28.03 3.76
N LYS A 133 16.78 -28.53 4.68
CA LYS A 133 16.90 -29.92 5.14
C LYS A 133 16.27 -30.83 4.08
N LEU A 134 17.09 -31.67 3.47
CA LEU A 134 16.63 -32.74 2.57
C LEU A 134 15.68 -33.66 3.35
N HIS A 135 14.39 -33.46 3.18
CA HIS A 135 13.37 -34.35 3.70
C HIS A 135 13.23 -35.55 2.76
N ARG A 136 13.61 -36.75 3.23
CA ARG A 136 13.40 -38.00 2.50
C ARG A 136 11.90 -38.25 2.36
N ARG A 137 11.38 -38.14 1.14
CA ARG A 137 10.06 -38.67 0.80
C ARG A 137 10.28 -40.04 0.16
N GLY A 138 9.81 -41.09 0.84
CA GLY A 138 9.90 -42.47 0.34
C GLY A 138 9.00 -42.71 -0.89
N PRO A 139 9.04 -43.92 -1.48
CA PRO A 139 7.99 -44.36 -2.40
C PRO A 139 6.61 -44.31 -1.74
#